data_AF-A0AA39J3E5-F1
#
_entry.id   AF-A0AA39J3E5-F1
#
_cell.length_a   1.000
_cell.length_b   1.000
_cell.length_c   1.000
_cell.angle_alpha   90.00
_cell.angle_beta   90.00
_cell.angle_gamma   90.00
#
_symmetry.space_group_name_H-M   'P 1'
#
loop_
_entity.id
_entity.type
_entity.pdbx_description
1 polymer ?
#
loop_
_entity_poly.entity_id
_entity_poly.type
_entity_poly.pdbx_seq_one_letter_code
_entity_poly.pdbx_strand_id
1 'polypeptide(L)'
;MHSLFLYITLFSFVLTSRGEPRNVTIDDTDPMISYTGNWDASNSHTSTLDFNGSHALSSDPFASATLIFTGTAVYFLSPRWPYLVNSTVALDGEGATFVNLTDPEAKGTDGGPESERFTVHWSRTGLDNKTHEVVVSMAAAGQWIVLDGFM
;
A
#
# COMPACT_ATOMS: atom_id res chain seq x y z
N MET A 1 -30.58 -21.46 64.24
CA MET A 1 -30.87 -21.55 62.79
C MET A 1 -30.38 -20.28 62.12
N HIS A 2 -29.93 -20.41 60.87
CA HIS A 2 -29.55 -19.39 59.88
C HIS A 2 -28.07 -18.99 59.81
N SER A 3 -27.29 -19.85 59.14
CA SER A 3 -26.02 -19.45 58.50
C SER A 3 -26.32 -18.62 57.24
N LEU A 4 -25.69 -17.46 57.14
CA LEU A 4 -25.78 -16.58 55.97
C LEU A 4 -24.67 -16.96 54.97
N PHE A 5 -25.04 -17.47 53.80
CA PHE A 5 -24.11 -17.74 52.71
C PHE A 5 -23.94 -16.48 51.86
N LEU A 6 -22.72 -15.97 51.79
CA LEU A 6 -22.33 -14.88 50.89
C LEU A 6 -21.94 -15.50 49.54
N TYR A 7 -22.74 -15.24 48.50
CA TYR A 7 -22.39 -15.61 47.13
C TYR A 7 -21.69 -14.43 46.46
N ILE A 8 -20.41 -14.60 46.12
CA ILE A 8 -19.64 -13.65 45.32
C ILE A 8 -19.72 -14.12 43.87
N THR A 9 -20.39 -13.36 43.02
CA THR A 9 -20.37 -13.57 41.56
C THR A 9 -19.10 -12.96 40.99
N LEU A 10 -18.20 -13.79 40.44
CA LEU A 10 -17.10 -13.29 39.61
C LEU A 10 -17.67 -12.86 38.26
N PHE A 11 -17.63 -11.56 37.98
CA PHE A 11 -17.90 -11.01 36.66
C PHE A 11 -16.59 -11.02 35.87
N SER A 12 -16.43 -11.98 34.96
CA SER A 12 -15.28 -12.03 34.05
C SER A 12 -15.46 -10.95 32.98
N PHE A 13 -14.75 -9.83 33.13
CA PHE A 13 -14.68 -8.79 32.11
C PHE A 13 -13.62 -9.20 31.07
N VAL A 14 -14.06 -9.72 29.92
CA VAL A 14 -13.17 -9.95 28.79
C VAL A 14 -12.88 -8.59 28.15
N LEU A 15 -11.70 -8.03 28.42
CA LEU A 15 -11.18 -6.87 27.70
C LEU A 15 -10.81 -7.31 26.28
N THR A 16 -11.75 -7.21 25.35
CA THR A 16 -11.39 -7.16 23.93
C THR A 16 -10.81 -5.79 23.64
N SER A 17 -9.48 -5.67 23.60
CA SER A 17 -8.82 -4.46 23.10
C SER A 17 -9.10 -4.32 21.61
N ARG A 18 -10.16 -3.60 21.25
CA ARG A 18 -10.29 -3.06 19.89
C ARG A 18 -9.38 -1.84 19.84
N GLY A 19 -8.19 -1.99 19.27
CA GLY A 19 -7.38 -0.82 18.92
C GLY A 19 -8.18 0.07 17.98
N GLU A 20 -8.20 1.38 18.25
CA GLU A 20 -8.84 2.34 17.35
C GLU A 20 -8.18 2.25 15.96
N PRO A 21 -8.98 2.28 14.87
CA PRO A 21 -8.42 2.38 13.53
C PRO A 21 -7.50 3.60 13.46
N ARG A 22 -6.26 3.38 13.04
CA ARG A 22 -5.31 4.44 12.76
C ARG A 22 -4.81 4.31 11.33
N ASN A 23 -4.67 5.44 10.66
CA ASN A 23 -3.98 5.47 9.38
C ASN A 23 -2.48 5.32 9.65
N VAL A 24 -1.84 4.40 8.93
CA VAL A 24 -0.40 4.18 8.99
C VAL A 24 0.10 4.24 7.57
N THR A 25 0.95 5.20 7.25
CA THR A 25 1.62 5.23 5.96
C THR A 25 2.84 4.32 6.03
N ILE A 26 2.92 3.39 5.09
CA ILE A 26 3.99 2.40 4.93
C ILE A 26 4.77 2.82 3.69
N ASP A 27 6.02 3.20 3.90
CA ASP A 27 6.95 3.68 2.89
C ASP A 27 7.43 2.52 1.98
N ASP A 28 7.84 2.81 0.75
CA ASP A 28 8.42 1.83 -0.18
C ASP A 28 9.65 1.11 0.42
N THR A 29 10.36 1.76 1.32
CA THR A 29 11.51 1.16 2.03
C THR A 29 11.14 0.35 3.27
N ASP A 30 9.86 0.32 3.67
CA ASP A 30 9.42 -0.36 4.89
C ASP A 30 9.46 -1.89 4.73
N PRO A 31 10.03 -2.64 5.71
CA PRO A 31 10.14 -4.09 5.64
C PRO A 31 8.80 -4.85 5.66
N MET A 32 7.68 -4.17 5.89
CA MET A 32 6.34 -4.76 5.72
C MET A 32 5.99 -5.03 4.25
N ILE A 33 6.70 -4.42 3.30
CA ILE A 33 6.51 -4.64 1.87
C ILE A 33 7.47 -5.72 1.37
N SER A 34 6.92 -6.80 0.84
CA SER A 34 7.69 -7.86 0.22
C SER A 34 7.80 -7.63 -1.27
N TYR A 35 9.04 -7.52 -1.76
CA TYR A 35 9.35 -7.36 -3.18
C TYR A 35 9.80 -8.69 -3.79
N THR A 36 9.25 -9.04 -4.96
CA THR A 36 9.69 -10.19 -5.76
C THR A 36 10.07 -9.76 -7.17
N GLY A 37 10.91 -10.55 -7.85
CA GLY A 37 11.49 -10.17 -9.14
C GLY A 37 12.68 -9.21 -9.00
N ASN A 38 13.11 -8.63 -10.11
CA ASN A 38 14.21 -7.67 -10.12
C ASN A 38 13.68 -6.25 -9.91
N TRP A 39 14.17 -5.59 -8.86
CA TRP A 39 13.90 -4.18 -8.57
C TRP A 39 15.20 -3.41 -8.63
N ASP A 40 15.11 -2.12 -8.98
CA ASP A 40 16.26 -1.25 -8.85
C ASP A 40 16.69 -1.14 -7.38
N ALA A 41 17.95 -0.76 -7.15
CA ALA A 41 18.49 -0.68 -5.80
C ALA A 41 17.66 0.29 -4.94
N SER A 42 17.38 -0.08 -3.68
CA SER A 42 16.64 0.80 -2.79
C SER A 42 17.29 2.18 -2.70
N ASN A 43 16.49 3.24 -2.78
CA ASN A 43 16.95 4.64 -2.85
C ASN A 43 17.71 5.03 -4.13
N SER A 44 17.61 4.28 -5.24
CA SER A 44 18.17 4.75 -6.52
C SER A 44 17.31 5.82 -7.18
N HIS A 45 16.02 5.88 -6.80
CA HIS A 45 15.05 6.84 -7.32
C HIS A 45 14.55 7.71 -6.17
N THR A 46 15.28 8.79 -5.91
CA THR A 46 14.97 9.72 -4.81
C THR A 46 14.38 11.02 -5.34
N SER A 47 13.27 11.46 -4.77
CA SER A 47 12.60 12.71 -5.14
C SER A 47 11.92 13.35 -3.95
N THR A 48 11.88 14.67 -3.89
CA THR A 48 11.02 15.38 -2.91
C THR A 48 9.52 15.25 -3.22
N LEU A 49 9.22 14.70 -4.39
CA LEU A 49 7.87 14.39 -4.85
C LEU A 49 7.40 13.03 -4.35
N ASP A 50 8.28 12.19 -3.81
CA ASP A 50 7.95 10.90 -3.19
C ASP A 50 7.60 11.08 -1.70
N PHE A 51 6.82 10.14 -1.16
CA PHE A 51 6.66 10.00 0.28
C PHE A 51 8.00 9.54 0.86
N ASN A 52 8.41 10.18 1.96
CA ASN A 52 9.71 9.94 2.62
C ASN A 52 10.99 10.05 1.75
N GLY A 53 10.87 10.42 0.48
CA GLY A 53 11.99 10.82 -0.37
C GLY A 53 12.45 9.79 -1.43
N SER A 54 11.77 8.66 -1.60
CA SER A 54 12.06 7.69 -2.66
C SER A 54 10.84 6.88 -3.08
N HIS A 55 10.93 6.24 -4.25
CA HIS A 55 9.99 5.20 -4.65
C HIS A 55 10.72 3.96 -5.17
N ALA A 56 10.04 2.81 -5.13
CA ALA A 56 10.49 1.56 -5.71
C ALA A 56 10.11 1.53 -7.20
N LEU A 57 11.07 1.16 -8.06
CA LEU A 57 10.90 1.01 -9.50
C LEU A 57 11.35 -0.38 -9.95
N SER A 58 10.60 -0.99 -10.85
CA SER A 58 11.01 -2.19 -11.58
C SER A 58 10.59 -2.13 -13.04
N SER A 59 11.45 -2.64 -13.93
CA SER A 59 11.12 -2.94 -15.33
C SER A 59 10.94 -4.44 -15.59
N ASP A 60 10.97 -5.27 -14.56
CA ASP A 60 10.77 -6.71 -14.66
C ASP A 60 9.26 -7.01 -14.79
N PRO A 61 8.78 -7.60 -15.90
CA PRO A 61 7.36 -7.86 -16.09
C PRO A 61 6.78 -8.89 -15.11
N PHE A 62 7.64 -9.60 -14.38
CA PHE A 62 7.25 -10.60 -13.38
C PHE A 62 7.47 -10.12 -11.94
N ALA A 63 7.92 -8.89 -11.74
CA ALA A 63 8.09 -8.33 -10.40
C ALA A 63 6.74 -7.98 -9.74
N SER A 64 6.74 -7.99 -8.41
CA SER A 64 5.60 -7.54 -7.60
C SER A 64 6.05 -6.94 -6.28
N ALA A 65 5.23 -6.03 -5.75
CA ALA A 65 5.33 -5.52 -4.39
C ALA A 65 4.06 -5.89 -3.63
N THR A 66 4.21 -6.56 -2.49
CA THR A 66 3.10 -7.14 -1.73
C THR A 66 3.09 -6.61 -0.30
N LEU A 67 1.95 -6.14 0.16
CA LEU A 67 1.70 -5.79 1.55
C LEU A 67 0.59 -6.68 2.12
N ILE A 68 0.89 -7.32 3.26
CA ILE A 68 -0.11 -8.01 4.08
C ILE A 68 -0.47 -7.10 5.25
N PHE A 69 -1.74 -6.73 5.37
CA PHE A 69 -2.21 -5.83 6.41
C PHE A 69 -3.44 -6.39 7.11
N THR A 70 -3.74 -5.86 8.31
CA THR A 70 -5.02 -6.09 8.98
C THR A 70 -5.69 -4.76 9.18
N GLY A 71 -6.84 -4.56 8.56
CA GLY A 71 -7.50 -3.26 8.57
C GLY A 71 -8.79 -3.26 7.78
N THR A 72 -9.36 -2.07 7.64
CA THR A 72 -10.66 -1.86 6.97
C THR A 72 -10.54 -1.00 5.70
N ALA A 73 -9.33 -0.56 5.39
CA ALA A 73 -9.00 0.21 4.21
C ALA A 73 -7.53 0.02 3.82
N VAL A 74 -7.24 0.25 2.54
CA VAL A 74 -5.89 0.39 2.01
C VAL A 74 -5.88 1.39 0.86
N TYR A 75 -4.82 2.18 0.76
CA TYR A 75 -4.59 3.17 -0.28
C TYR A 75 -3.22 2.93 -0.92
N PHE A 76 -3.13 3.09 -2.24
CA PHE A 76 -1.88 3.03 -3.00
C PHE A 76 -1.42 4.44 -3.33
N LEU A 77 -0.18 4.74 -2.98
CA LEU A 77 0.46 6.04 -3.17
C LEU A 77 1.54 5.94 -4.25
N SER A 78 1.62 6.98 -5.07
CA SER A 78 2.70 7.18 -6.04
C SER A 78 2.71 8.65 -6.46
N PRO A 79 3.86 9.22 -6.85
CA PRO A 79 3.90 10.42 -7.68
C PRO A 79 3.41 10.12 -9.11
N ARG A 80 3.50 11.10 -10.01
CA ARG A 80 3.21 10.92 -11.44
C ARG A 80 4.33 11.42 -12.32
N TRP A 81 4.38 10.94 -13.55
CA TRP A 81 5.44 11.25 -14.52
C TRP A 81 4.90 11.90 -15.79
N PRO A 82 5.72 12.71 -16.48
CA PRO A 82 5.34 13.36 -17.74
C PRO A 82 5.35 12.40 -18.97
N TYR A 83 5.38 11.08 -18.73
CA TYR A 83 5.41 10.03 -19.74
C TYR A 83 4.61 8.80 -19.28
N LEU A 84 4.48 7.80 -20.16
CA LEU A 84 3.65 6.63 -19.92
C LEU A 84 4.18 5.78 -18.76
N VAL A 85 3.59 5.97 -17.59
CA VAL A 85 3.82 5.17 -16.38
C VAL A 85 2.47 4.67 -15.86
N ASN A 86 2.46 3.41 -15.45
CA ASN A 86 1.29 2.75 -14.90
C ASN A 86 1.71 1.63 -13.95
N SER A 87 0.74 1.10 -13.23
CA SER A 87 0.86 -0.14 -12.45
C SER A 87 -0.52 -0.79 -12.36
N THR A 88 -0.57 -2.02 -11.89
CA THR A 88 -1.84 -2.65 -11.50
C THR A 88 -1.87 -2.97 -10.02
N VAL A 89 -3.03 -2.83 -9.39
CA VAL A 89 -3.25 -3.14 -7.97
C VAL A 89 -4.36 -4.19 -7.83
N ALA A 90 -4.08 -5.28 -7.12
CA ALA A 90 -5.05 -6.33 -6.78
C ALA A 90 -5.16 -6.49 -5.26
N LEU A 91 -6.37 -6.78 -4.77
CA LEU A 91 -6.63 -7.02 -3.34
C LEU A 91 -7.24 -8.41 -3.17
N ASP A 92 -6.71 -9.20 -2.25
CA ASP A 92 -7.21 -10.53 -1.87
C ASP A 92 -7.40 -11.50 -3.05
N GLY A 93 -6.55 -11.38 -4.08
CA GLY A 93 -6.64 -12.19 -5.30
C GLY A 93 -7.81 -11.84 -6.23
N GLU A 94 -8.52 -10.72 -5.99
CA GLU A 94 -9.49 -10.16 -6.92
C GLU A 94 -8.80 -9.67 -8.22
N GLY A 95 -9.61 -9.34 -9.22
CA GLY A 95 -9.12 -8.78 -10.49
C GLY A 95 -8.29 -7.51 -10.30
N ALA A 96 -7.16 -7.45 -10.99
CA ALA A 96 -6.24 -6.33 -10.96
C ALA A 96 -6.87 -5.05 -11.56
N THR A 97 -6.74 -3.93 -10.85
CA THR A 97 -7.17 -2.61 -11.32
C THR A 97 -6.00 -1.89 -11.97
N PHE A 98 -6.18 -1.38 -13.19
CA PHE A 98 -5.19 -0.53 -13.85
C PHE A 98 -5.12 0.86 -13.18
N VAL A 99 -3.92 1.31 -12.85
CA VAL A 99 -3.64 2.62 -12.26
C VAL A 99 -2.76 3.41 -13.21
N ASN A 100 -3.29 4.52 -13.73
CA ASN A 100 -2.54 5.43 -14.58
C ASN A 100 -1.74 6.42 -13.73
N LEU A 101 -0.41 6.43 -13.91
CA LEU A 101 0.52 7.33 -13.23
C LEU A 101 1.14 8.36 -14.18
N THR A 102 0.59 8.47 -15.39
CA THR A 102 0.97 9.52 -16.34
C THR A 102 0.30 10.82 -15.95
N ASP A 103 1.06 11.89 -15.81
CA ASP A 103 0.62 13.28 -15.80
C ASP A 103 0.56 13.82 -17.24
N PRO A 104 -0.63 13.98 -17.83
CA PRO A 104 -0.76 14.37 -19.23
C PRO A 104 -0.50 15.86 -19.47
N GLU A 105 -0.43 16.70 -18.42
CA GLU A 105 -0.24 18.14 -18.56
C GLU A 105 1.24 18.54 -18.48
N ALA A 106 2.06 17.70 -17.85
CA ALA A 106 3.48 17.93 -17.75
C ALA A 106 4.23 17.69 -19.07
N LYS A 107 5.30 18.45 -19.24
CA LYS A 107 6.24 18.30 -20.37
C LYS A 107 7.49 17.62 -19.84
N GLY A 108 7.88 16.52 -20.46
CA GLY A 108 9.08 15.79 -20.10
C GLY A 108 9.43 14.74 -21.14
N THR A 109 10.45 13.97 -20.84
CA THR A 109 10.93 12.87 -21.68
C THR A 109 10.80 11.56 -20.91
N ASP A 110 10.63 10.47 -21.64
CA ASP A 110 10.67 9.11 -21.09
C ASP A 110 11.95 8.91 -20.26
N GLY A 111 11.80 8.32 -19.06
CA GLY A 111 12.88 8.13 -18.10
C GLY A 111 13.35 9.40 -17.38
N GLY A 112 12.60 10.50 -17.51
CA GLY A 112 12.80 11.72 -16.71
C GLY A 112 12.25 11.59 -15.28
N PRO A 113 12.39 12.64 -14.46
CA PRO A 113 11.87 12.64 -13.08
C PRO A 113 10.34 12.73 -13.04
N GLU A 114 9.78 12.56 -11.85
CA GLU A 114 8.37 12.81 -11.55
C GLU A 114 8.00 14.27 -11.85
N SER A 115 6.74 14.50 -12.21
CA SER A 115 6.17 15.83 -12.44
C SER A 115 5.17 16.27 -11.38
N GLU A 116 4.55 15.34 -10.65
CA GLU A 116 3.57 15.63 -9.61
C GLU A 116 3.92 14.89 -8.32
N ARG A 117 3.72 15.57 -7.18
CA ARG A 117 3.94 14.99 -5.84
C ARG A 117 2.99 13.82 -5.59
N PHE A 118 3.46 12.85 -4.81
CA PHE A 118 2.71 11.70 -4.38
C PHE A 118 1.31 12.03 -3.88
N THR A 119 0.35 11.21 -4.31
CA THR A 119 -1.02 11.21 -3.83
C THR A 119 -1.60 9.80 -3.90
N VAL A 120 -2.82 9.64 -3.41
CA VAL A 120 -3.56 8.38 -3.52
C VAL A 120 -4.09 8.22 -4.94
N HIS A 121 -3.69 7.15 -5.62
CA HIS A 121 -4.15 6.83 -6.97
C HIS A 121 -5.11 5.64 -7.04
N TRP A 122 -5.15 4.83 -6.00
CA TRP A 122 -6.11 3.74 -5.85
C TRP A 122 -6.42 3.49 -4.37
N SER A 123 -7.62 3.02 -4.07
CA SER A 123 -7.99 2.65 -2.70
C SER A 123 -9.10 1.62 -2.65
N ARG A 124 -9.18 0.90 -1.53
CA ARG A 124 -10.33 0.11 -1.13
C ARG A 124 -10.66 0.42 0.31
N THR A 125 -11.93 0.69 0.60
CA THR A 125 -12.43 1.03 1.95
C THR A 125 -13.63 0.18 2.29
N GLY A 126 -14.04 0.17 3.57
CA GLY A 126 -15.18 -0.63 4.03
C GLY A 126 -14.90 -2.13 4.01
N LEU A 127 -13.63 -2.52 4.08
CA LEU A 127 -13.22 -3.92 4.22
C LEU A 127 -13.58 -4.45 5.61
N ASP A 128 -13.81 -5.76 5.70
CA ASP A 128 -13.90 -6.43 6.99
C ASP A 128 -12.58 -6.28 7.75
N ASN A 129 -12.61 -6.09 9.07
CA ASN A 129 -11.37 -5.99 9.84
C ASN A 129 -10.72 -7.37 10.03
N LYS A 130 -10.00 -7.84 9.00
CA LYS A 130 -9.28 -9.11 8.93
C LYS A 130 -7.96 -8.91 8.20
N THR A 131 -7.19 -9.99 8.03
CA THR A 131 -6.00 -9.97 7.19
C THR A 131 -6.38 -9.86 5.72
N HIS A 132 -5.70 -8.97 5.02
CA HIS A 132 -5.81 -8.68 3.60
C HIS A 132 -4.43 -8.72 2.95
N GLU A 133 -4.40 -8.97 1.65
CA GLU A 133 -3.20 -8.91 0.82
C GLU A 133 -3.44 -7.94 -0.35
N VAL A 134 -2.61 -6.90 -0.45
CA VAL A 134 -2.56 -6.02 -1.62
C VAL A 134 -1.28 -6.29 -2.41
N VAL A 135 -1.41 -6.39 -3.73
CA VAL A 135 -0.31 -6.68 -4.66
C VAL A 135 -0.27 -5.61 -5.75
N VAL A 136 0.90 -5.02 -5.95
CA VAL A 136 1.22 -4.11 -7.06
C VAL A 136 2.09 -4.86 -8.06
N SER A 137 1.75 -4.78 -9.35
CA SER A 137 2.42 -5.51 -10.42
C SER A 137 2.35 -4.79 -11.77
N MET A 138 3.04 -5.34 -12.78
CA MET A 138 3.09 -4.79 -14.13
C MET A 138 1.72 -4.84 -14.82
N ALA A 139 1.29 -3.72 -15.39
CA ALA A 139 0.12 -3.73 -16.26
C ALA A 139 0.39 -4.46 -17.57
N ALA A 140 -0.66 -4.93 -18.25
CA ALA A 140 -0.52 -5.49 -19.59
C ALA A 140 0.11 -4.46 -20.55
N ALA A 141 1.22 -4.84 -21.20
CA ALA A 141 2.05 -3.96 -22.04
C ALA A 141 2.64 -2.73 -21.31
N GLY A 142 2.69 -2.75 -19.97
CA GLY A 142 3.42 -1.79 -19.17
C GLY A 142 4.94 -1.95 -19.31
N GLN A 143 5.66 -0.90 -18.93
CA GLN A 143 7.14 -0.89 -18.93
C GLN A 143 7.72 -0.79 -17.53
N TRP A 144 6.94 -0.27 -16.58
CA TRP A 144 7.38 0.08 -15.24
C TRP A 144 6.35 -0.41 -14.23
N ILE A 145 6.83 -0.80 -13.05
CA ILE A 145 6.05 -0.94 -11.82
C ILE A 145 6.60 0.12 -10.88
N VAL A 146 5.71 0.94 -10.31
CA VAL A 146 6.10 1.94 -9.33
C VAL A 146 5.28 1.78 -8.05
N LEU A 147 5.94 1.93 -6.92
CA LEU A 147 5.32 2.00 -5.61
C LEU A 147 6.08 3.00 -4.75
N ASP A 148 5.38 4.01 -4.25
CA ASP A 148 5.91 4.96 -3.26
C ASP A 148 5.46 4.57 -1.84
N GLY A 149 4.22 4.11 -1.69
CA GLY A 149 3.80 3.54 -0.42
C GLY A 149 2.36 3.09 -0.36
N PHE A 150 1.98 2.63 0.82
CA PHE A 150 0.60 2.30 1.18
C PHE A 150 0.12 3.13 2.37
N MET A 151 -1.19 3.26 2.53
CA MET A 151 -1.83 3.80 3.74
C MET A 151 -3.03 2.95 4.15
#